data_AF-F4GH10-F1
#
_entry.id   AF-F4GH10-F1
#
_cell.length_a   1.000
_cell.length_b   1.000
_cell.length_c   1.000
_cell.angle_alpha   90.00
_cell.angle_beta   90.00
_cell.angle_gamma   90.00
#
_symmetry.space_group_name_H-M   'P 1'
#
loop_
_entity.id
_entity.type
_entity.pdbx_description
1 polymer ?
#
loop_
_entity_poly.entity_id
_entity_poly.type
_entity_poly.pdbx_seq_one_letter_code
_entity_poly.pdbx_strand_id
1 'polypeptide(L)'
;MSEHRPIYGANTAVLSDFPEPVRATLHLIEKNPSNEAALILLQCAASAAHPDYLFSLAMLSALPIEYKEAALELIEHSLTIGFTVDEQSALLRFVEPLMATALRAPRAR
;
A
#
# COMPACT_ATOMS: atom_id res chain seq x y z
N MET A 1 8.24 30.73 -1.44
CA MET A 1 9.04 29.81 -0.62
C MET A 1 8.08 28.71 -0.14
N SER A 2 7.99 27.60 -0.87
CA SER A 2 7.05 26.53 -0.55
C SER A 2 7.72 25.54 0.38
N GLU A 3 7.38 25.63 1.67
CA GLU A 3 7.81 24.68 2.68
C GLU A 3 7.23 23.29 2.35
N HIS A 4 8.06 22.40 1.82
CA HIS A 4 7.76 20.97 1.79
C HIS A 4 7.89 20.45 3.21
N ARG A 5 6.77 20.40 3.94
CA ARG A 5 6.73 19.64 5.19
C ARG A 5 6.85 18.15 4.86
N PRO A 6 7.79 17.43 5.48
CA PRO A 6 7.79 15.99 5.42
C PRO A 6 6.55 15.49 6.16
N ILE A 7 5.62 14.83 5.46
CA ILE A 7 4.58 14.03 6.11
C ILE A 7 5.24 12.71 6.53
N TYR A 8 6.15 12.79 7.50
CA TYR A 8 6.70 11.62 8.19
C TYR A 8 6.17 11.69 9.61
N GLY A 9 5.15 10.88 9.91
CA GLY A 9 4.66 10.71 11.29
C GLY A 9 3.16 10.56 11.49
N ALA A 10 2.33 10.58 10.45
CA ALA A 10 0.86 10.51 10.62
C ALA A 10 0.27 9.08 10.67
N ASN A 11 1.00 8.05 10.27
CA ASN A 11 0.40 6.74 9.97
C ASN A 11 0.60 5.64 11.03
N THR A 12 1.44 5.81 12.05
CA THR A 12 1.68 4.72 13.03
C THR A 12 0.43 4.33 13.82
N ALA A 13 -0.46 5.30 14.12
CA ALA A 13 -1.76 5.00 14.74
C ALA A 13 -2.75 4.33 13.79
N VAL A 14 -2.63 4.58 12.48
CA VAL A 14 -3.48 3.98 11.44
C VAL A 14 -3.11 2.50 11.22
N LEU A 15 -1.85 2.13 11.45
CA LEU A 15 -1.37 0.75 11.25
C LEU A 15 -1.81 -0.23 12.33
N SER A 16 -1.97 0.24 13.58
CA SER A 16 -2.48 -0.61 14.67
C SER A 16 -3.93 -1.07 14.46
N ASP A 17 -4.68 -0.35 13.64
CA ASP A 17 -6.09 -0.62 13.37
C ASP A 17 -6.29 -1.77 12.37
N PHE A 18 -5.23 -2.22 11.70
CA PHE A 18 -5.30 -3.31 10.72
C PHE A 18 -4.92 -4.68 11.31
N PRO A 19 -5.50 -5.77 10.79
CA PRO A 19 -5.06 -7.13 11.14
C PRO A 19 -3.64 -7.41 10.62
N GLU A 20 -2.96 -8.35 11.26
CA GLU A 20 -1.52 -8.62 11.08
C GLU A 20 -1.06 -8.83 9.61
N PRO A 21 -1.80 -9.54 8.74
CA PRO A 21 -1.42 -9.71 7.33
C PRO A 21 -1.40 -8.39 6.55
N VAL A 22 -2.37 -7.52 6.85
CA VAL A 22 -2.51 -6.20 6.20
C VAL A 22 -1.45 -5.27 6.77
N ARG A 23 -1.32 -5.23 8.10
CA ARG A 23 -0.36 -4.37 8.81
C ARG A 23 1.08 -4.61 8.35
N ALA A 24 1.50 -5.87 8.23
CA ALA A 24 2.83 -6.21 7.75
C ALA A 24 3.11 -5.64 6.35
N THR A 25 2.12 -5.77 5.45
CA THR A 25 2.18 -5.22 4.08
C THR A 25 2.31 -3.69 4.10
N LEU A 26 1.49 -3.00 4.91
CA LEU A 26 1.53 -1.54 5.00
C LEU A 26 2.86 -1.02 5.58
N HIS A 27 3.45 -1.74 6.54
CA HIS A 27 4.78 -1.41 7.06
C HIS A 27 5.88 -1.52 5.99
N LEU A 28 5.83 -2.53 5.12
CA LEU A 28 6.79 -2.66 4.02
C LEU A 28 6.71 -1.50 3.04
N ILE A 29 5.49 -1.04 2.74
CA ILE A 29 5.23 0.13 1.90
C ILE A 29 5.79 1.40 2.54
N GLU A 30 5.47 1.65 3.81
CA GLU A 30 5.88 2.87 4.52
C GLU A 30 7.41 2.97 4.67
N LYS A 31 8.08 1.86 4.94
CA LYS A 31 9.54 1.81 5.12
C LYS A 31 10.31 2.09 3.83
N ASN A 32 9.71 1.81 2.65
CA ASN A 32 10.41 1.84 1.38
C ASN A 32 9.63 2.58 0.28
N PRO A 33 9.19 3.85 0.47
CA PRO A 33 8.17 4.50 -0.36
C PRO A 33 8.57 4.75 -1.83
N SER A 34 9.85 4.61 -2.17
CA SER A 34 10.38 4.76 -3.54
C SER A 34 10.92 3.46 -4.13
N ASN A 35 10.84 2.35 -3.41
CA ASN A 35 11.26 1.05 -3.91
C ASN A 35 10.19 0.48 -4.86
N GLU A 36 10.59 -0.08 -6.00
CA GLU A 36 9.67 -0.62 -7.00
C GLU A 36 8.75 -1.74 -6.45
N ALA A 37 9.29 -2.63 -5.62
CA ALA A 37 8.51 -3.68 -4.97
C ALA A 37 7.48 -3.10 -3.98
N ALA A 38 7.84 -2.04 -3.26
CA ALA A 38 6.92 -1.32 -2.39
C ALA A 38 5.84 -0.56 -3.17
N LEU A 39 6.16 -0.03 -4.36
CA LEU A 39 5.18 0.58 -5.25
C LEU A 39 4.20 -0.44 -5.85
N ILE A 40 4.66 -1.66 -6.11
CA ILE A 40 3.79 -2.78 -6.51
C ILE A 40 2.88 -3.18 -5.34
N LEU A 41 3.40 -3.29 -4.12
CA LEU A 41 2.59 -3.53 -2.92
C LEU A 41 1.56 -2.41 -2.69
N LEU A 42 1.95 -1.15 -2.89
CA LEU A 42 1.05 -0.01 -2.79
C LEU A 42 -0.12 -0.12 -3.77
N GLN A 43 0.14 -0.54 -5.02
CA GLN A 43 -0.93 -0.78 -5.99
C GLN A 43 -1.84 -1.94 -5.58
N CYS A 44 -1.28 -3.00 -4.99
CA CYS A 44 -2.07 -4.10 -4.43
C CYS A 44 -2.99 -3.61 -3.31
N ALA A 45 -2.45 -2.87 -2.33
CA ALA A 45 -3.21 -2.26 -1.24
C ALA A 45 -4.28 -1.27 -1.74
N ALA A 46 -3.95 -0.46 -2.75
CA ALA A 46 -4.92 0.46 -3.35
C ALA A 46 -6.10 -0.28 -3.99
N SER A 47 -5.84 -1.38 -4.71
CA SER A 47 -6.90 -2.20 -5.31
C SER A 47 -7.82 -2.89 -4.29
N ALA A 48 -7.30 -3.16 -3.10
CA ALA A 48 -8.08 -3.68 -1.99
C ALA A 48 -8.91 -2.57 -1.29
N ALA A 49 -8.43 -1.32 -1.33
CA ALA A 49 -9.10 -0.19 -0.69
C ALA A 49 -10.29 0.35 -1.48
N HIS A 50 -10.22 0.38 -2.82
CA HIS A 50 -11.26 1.02 -3.64
C HIS A 50 -11.33 0.41 -5.06
N PRO A 51 -12.54 0.22 -5.63
CA PRO A 51 -12.73 -0.42 -6.94
C PRO A 51 -12.12 0.35 -8.12
N ASP A 52 -11.85 1.64 -7.99
CA ASP A 52 -11.20 2.45 -9.04
C ASP A 52 -9.72 2.11 -9.22
N TYR A 53 -9.11 1.41 -8.26
CA TYR A 53 -7.73 0.94 -8.36
C TYR A 53 -7.71 -0.52 -8.83
N LEU A 54 -6.86 -0.79 -9.83
CA LEU A 54 -6.67 -2.13 -10.37
C LEU A 54 -5.24 -2.60 -10.10
N PHE A 55 -5.12 -3.88 -9.73
CA PHE A 55 -3.84 -4.55 -9.54
C PHE A 55 -3.74 -5.77 -10.45
N SER A 56 -2.64 -5.86 -11.20
CA SER A 56 -2.36 -7.03 -12.03
C SER A 56 -1.55 -8.06 -11.26
N LEU A 57 -2.11 -9.27 -11.08
CA LEU A 57 -1.42 -10.39 -10.43
C LEU A 57 -0.12 -10.79 -11.13
N ALA A 58 0.04 -10.48 -12.43
CA ALA A 58 1.29 -10.73 -13.14
C ALA A 58 2.49 -9.97 -12.52
N MET A 59 2.24 -8.82 -11.88
CA MET A 59 3.29 -8.04 -11.22
C MET A 59 3.90 -8.75 -10.01
N LEU A 60 3.20 -9.74 -9.43
CA LEU A 60 3.74 -10.55 -8.34
C LEU A 60 5.02 -11.29 -8.74
N SER A 61 5.17 -11.63 -10.02
CA SER A 61 6.38 -12.31 -10.52
C SER A 61 7.67 -11.50 -10.33
N ALA A 62 7.56 -10.17 -10.34
CA ALA A 62 8.68 -9.24 -10.17
C ALA A 62 9.05 -8.98 -8.70
N LEU A 63 8.22 -9.43 -7.75
CA LEU A 63 8.44 -9.18 -6.33
C LEU A 63 9.51 -10.12 -5.74
N PRO A 64 10.42 -9.59 -4.90
CA PRO A 64 11.21 -10.37 -3.96
C PRO A 64 10.30 -11.22 -3.05
N ILE A 65 10.83 -12.31 -2.50
CA ILE A 65 10.03 -13.30 -1.75
C ILE A 65 9.23 -12.66 -0.60
N GLU A 66 9.85 -11.80 0.21
CA GLU A 66 9.22 -11.09 1.34
C GLU A 66 8.03 -10.24 0.89
N TYR A 67 8.19 -9.48 -0.20
CA TYR A 67 7.13 -8.63 -0.73
C TYR A 67 6.03 -9.45 -1.38
N LYS A 68 6.37 -10.58 -1.99
CA LYS A 68 5.42 -11.50 -2.61
C LYS A 68 4.53 -12.16 -1.55
N GLU A 69 5.12 -12.61 -0.44
CA GLU A 69 4.38 -13.18 0.69
C GLU A 69 3.39 -12.17 1.26
N ALA A 70 3.85 -10.94 1.55
CA ALA A 70 2.99 -9.85 2.00
C ALA A 70 1.83 -9.55 1.02
N ALA A 71 2.12 -9.51 -0.30
CA ALA A 71 1.09 -9.30 -1.31
C ALA A 71 0.03 -10.42 -1.31
N LEU A 72 0.46 -11.68 -1.22
CA LEU A 72 -0.43 -12.84 -1.21
C LEU A 72 -1.29 -12.85 0.05
N GLU A 73 -0.71 -12.56 1.21
CA GLU A 73 -1.43 -12.45 2.48
C GLU A 73 -2.49 -11.36 2.44
N LEU A 74 -2.17 -10.19 1.88
CA LEU A 74 -3.13 -9.10 1.68
C LEU A 74 -4.27 -9.51 0.72
N ILE A 75 -3.94 -10.18 -0.39
CA ILE A 75 -4.93 -10.67 -1.37
C ILE A 75 -5.84 -11.70 -0.71
N GLU A 76 -5.27 -12.67 0.01
CA GLU A 76 -6.01 -13.71 0.71
C GLU A 76 -6.97 -13.08 1.73
N HIS A 77 -6.47 -12.14 2.55
CA HIS A 77 -7.31 -11.41 3.50
C HIS A 77 -8.47 -10.70 2.79
N SER A 78 -8.17 -9.98 1.70
CA SER A 78 -9.17 -9.23 0.91
C SER A 78 -10.28 -10.12 0.35
N LEU A 79 -9.94 -11.34 -0.06
CA LEU A 79 -10.87 -12.26 -0.73
C LEU A 79 -11.63 -13.18 0.22
N THR A 80 -11.11 -13.42 1.43
CA THR A 80 -11.67 -14.41 2.36
C THR A 80 -12.39 -13.75 3.54
N ILE A 81 -11.68 -12.89 4.26
CA ILE A 81 -12.20 -12.17 5.43
C ILE A 81 -12.85 -10.86 4.97
N GLY A 82 -12.23 -10.22 3.97
CA GLY A 82 -12.60 -8.89 3.51
C GLY A 82 -12.23 -7.80 4.51
N PHE A 83 -12.66 -6.58 4.20
CA PHE A 83 -12.47 -5.42 5.05
C PHE A 83 -13.83 -4.87 5.47
N THR A 84 -13.92 -4.38 6.70
CA THR A 84 -15.00 -3.51 7.12
C THR A 84 -14.94 -2.16 6.40
N VAL A 85 -16.03 -1.40 6.43
CA VAL A 85 -16.08 -0.06 5.82
C VAL A 85 -15.05 0.88 6.45
N ASP A 86 -14.82 0.77 7.75
CA ASP A 86 -13.84 1.59 8.47
C ASP A 86 -12.40 1.22 8.08
N GLU A 87 -12.10 -0.08 7.96
CA GLU A 87 -10.78 -0.53 7.49
C GLU A 87 -10.53 -0.15 6.02
N GLN A 88 -11.51 -0.28 5.13
CA GLN A 88 -11.38 0.21 3.75
C GLN A 88 -11.12 1.72 3.71
N SER A 89 -11.85 2.49 4.51
CA SER A 89 -11.67 3.94 4.62
C SER A 89 -10.30 4.31 5.16
N ALA A 90 -9.81 3.60 6.16
CA ALA A 90 -8.46 3.78 6.70
C ALA A 90 -7.38 3.41 5.68
N LEU A 91 -7.59 2.31 4.94
CA LEU A 91 -6.65 1.83 3.93
C LEU A 91 -6.58 2.82 2.77
N LEU A 92 -7.72 3.37 2.35
CA LEU A 92 -7.79 4.42 1.33
C LEU A 92 -7.02 5.67 1.76
N ARG A 93 -7.22 6.15 2.99
CA ARG A 93 -6.48 7.30 3.54
C ARG A 93 -4.97 7.05 3.61
N PHE A 94 -4.55 5.81 3.82
CA PHE A 94 -3.14 5.43 3.80
C PHE A 94 -2.56 5.45 2.38
N VAL A 95 -3.24 4.84 1.40
CA VAL A 95 -2.71 4.65 0.03
C VAL A 95 -2.81 5.89 -0.86
N GLU A 96 -3.86 6.71 -0.75
CA GLU A 96 -4.08 7.88 -1.61
C GLU A 96 -2.88 8.86 -1.68
N PRO A 97 -2.31 9.35 -0.56
CA PRO A 97 -1.20 10.29 -0.62
C PRO A 97 0.07 9.66 -1.21
N LEU A 98 0.28 8.37 -0.97
CA LEU A 98 1.41 7.63 -1.52
C LEU A 98 1.25 7.43 -3.03
N MET A 99 0.05 7.08 -3.49
CA MET A 99 -0.26 6.95 -4.92
C MET A 99 -0.12 8.28 -5.66
N ALA A 100 -0.62 9.38 -5.08
CA ALA A 100 -0.45 10.72 -5.64
C ALA A 100 1.03 11.11 -5.76
N THR A 101 1.86 10.69 -4.82
CA THR A 101 3.31 10.93 -4.84
C THR A 101 4.00 10.08 -5.89
N ALA A 102 3.68 8.78 -5.96
CA ALA A 102 4.24 7.86 -6.95
C ALA A 102 3.93 8.28 -8.39
N LEU A 103 2.73 8.80 -8.66
CA LEU A 103 2.33 9.31 -9.97
C LEU A 103 3.04 10.62 -10.36
N ARG A 104 3.49 11.40 -9.39
CA ARG A 104 4.21 12.68 -9.60
C ARG A 104 5.72 12.50 -9.70
N ALA A 105 6.26 11.35 -9.31
CA ALA A 105 7.69 11.10 -9.40
C ALA A 105 8.14 11.10 -10.87
N PRO A 106 9.22 11.82 -11.24
CA PRO A 106 9.75 11.78 -12.59
C PRO A 106 10.15 10.33 -12.91
N ARG A 107 9.57 9.77 -13.97
CA ARG A 107 9.96 8.45 -14.46
C ARG A 107 11.41 8.53 -14.92
N ALA A 108 12.35 8.10 -14.07
CA ALA A 108 13.73 7.91 -14.47
C ALA A 108 13.72 6.88 -15.61
N ARG A 109 14.09 7.34 -16.80
CA ARG A 109 14.31 6.50 -17.98
C ARG A 109 15.73 5.97 -17.96
#